data_AF-A0A0K9GFL6-F1
#
_entry.id   AF-A0A0K9GFL6-F1
#
_cell.length_a   1.000
_cell.length_b   1.000
_cell.length_c   1.000
_cell.angle_alpha   90.00
_cell.angle_beta   90.00
_cell.angle_gamma   90.00
#
_symmetry.space_group_name_H-M   'P 1'
#
loop_
_entity.id
_entity.type
_entity.pdbx_description
1 polymer ?
#
loop_
_entity_poly.entity_id
_entity_poly.type
_entity_poly.pdbx_seq_one_letter_code
_entity_poly.pdbx_strand_id
1 'polypeptide(L)' 'MLLKMMSAEELKECITDLKRKHSDCIFMHGFYHERTAEISKRLQVYIDFYNEQYGKGSQ' A
#
# COMPACT_ATOMS: atom_id res chain seq x y z
N MET A 1 13.04 -5.24 9.76
CA MET A 1 12.15 -4.35 8.98
C MET A 1 11.83 -5.05 7.67
N LEU A 2 10.71 -5.78 7.59
CA LEU A 2 10.38 -6.70 6.48
C LEU A 2 10.32 -6.03 5.09
N LEU A 3 9.96 -4.74 5.05
CA LEU A 3 9.88 -3.96 3.80
C LEU A 3 11.24 -3.77 3.10
N LYS A 4 12.36 -3.73 3.85
CA LYS A 4 13.70 -3.46 3.30
C LYS A 4 14.31 -4.63 2.51
N MET A 5 13.65 -5.79 2.47
CA MET A 5 14.14 -7.00 1.79
C MET A 5 13.34 -7.34 0.54
N MET A 6 12.26 -6.62 0.22
CA MET A 6 11.42 -6.87 -0.94
C MET A 6 11.98 -6.18 -2.18
N SER A 7 11.88 -6.84 -3.33
CA SER A 7 12.11 -6.23 -4.64
C SER A 7 11.00 -5.25 -5.02
N ALA A 8 11.26 -4.42 -6.05
CA ALA A 8 10.27 -3.46 -6.55
C ALA A 8 8.98 -4.14 -7.05
N GLU A 9 9.09 -5.35 -7.62
CA GLU A 9 7.95 -6.13 -8.11
C GLU A 9 7.13 -6.71 -6.96
N GLU A 10 7.78 -7.34 -5.98
CA GLU A 10 7.10 -7.85 -4.78
C GLU A 10 6.38 -6.72 -4.01
N LEU A 11 7.00 -5.54 -3.94
CA LEU A 11 6.39 -4.37 -3.30
C LEU A 11 5.18 -3.84 -4.09
N LYS A 12 5.25 -3.84 -5.43
CA LYS A 12 4.09 -3.50 -6.29
C LYS A 12 2.94 -4.49 -6.12
N GLU A 13 3.22 -5.78 -6.03
CA GLU A 13 2.21 -6.80 -5.77
C GLU A 13 1.55 -6.59 -4.41
N CYS A 14 2.34 -6.32 -3.36
CA CYS A 14 1.82 -5.99 -2.03
C CYS A 14 0.91 -4.75 -2.05
N ILE A 15 1.32 -3.68 -2.74
CA ILE A 15 0.52 -2.45 -2.90
C ILE A 15 -0.80 -2.76 -3.63
N THR A 16 -0.75 -3.60 -4.66
CA THR A 16 -1.92 -3.97 -5.46
C THR A 16 -2.91 -4.79 -4.64
N ASP A 17 -2.43 -5.78 -3.88
CA ASP A 17 -3.25 -6.55 -2.94
C ASP A 17 -3.88 -5.65 -1.85
N LEU A 18 -3.11 -4.73 -1.29
CA LEU A 18 -3.64 -3.75 -0.31
C LEU A 18 -4.70 -2.83 -0.91
N LYS A 19 -4.54 -2.38 -2.17
CA LYS A 19 -5.57 -1.60 -2.88
C LYS A 19 -6.86 -2.39 -3.05
N ARG A 20 -6.77 -3.68 -3.39
CA ARG A 20 -7.94 -4.57 -3.52
C ARG A 20 -8.64 -4.71 -2.17
N LYS A 21 -7.91 -5.05 -1.11
CA LYS A 21 -8.44 -5.15 0.26
C LYS A 21 -9.07 -3.85 0.74
N HIS A 22 -8.49 -2.71 0.39
CA HIS A 22 -9.05 -1.39 0.70
C HIS A 22 -10.40 -1.18 0.00
N SER A 23 -10.48 -1.48 -1.30
CA SER A 23 -11.72 -1.39 -2.07
C SER A 23 -12.80 -2.32 -1.53
N ASP A 24 -12.46 -3.57 -1.24
CA ASP A 24 -13.39 -4.55 -0.67
C ASP A 24 -13.89 -4.10 0.72
N CYS A 25 -13.00 -3.53 1.54
CA CYS A 25 -13.35 -2.99 2.85
C CYS A 25 -14.27 -1.76 2.75
N ILE A 26 -14.03 -0.85 1.80
CA ILE A 26 -14.94 0.27 1.51
C ILE A 26 -16.31 -0.26 1.11
N PHE A 27 -16.36 -1.25 0.22
CA PHE A 27 -17.62 -1.83 -0.25
C PHE A 27 -18.42 -2.47 0.89
N MET A 28 -17.74 -3.20 1.79
CA MET A 28 -18.38 -3.94 2.87
C MET A 28 -18.74 -3.08 4.09
N HIS A 29 -17.92 -2.09 4.43
CA HIS A 29 -18.00 -1.38 5.70
C HIS A 29 -18.13 0.15 5.56
N GLY A 30 -17.90 0.70 4.36
CA GLY A 30 -17.89 2.13 4.09
C GLY A 30 -16.51 2.78 4.24
N PHE A 31 -16.40 3.99 3.69
CA PHE A 31 -15.14 4.72 3.61
C PHE A 31 -14.58 5.15 4.97
N TYR A 32 -15.45 5.60 5.88
CA TYR A 32 -15.05 6.12 7.20
C TYR A 32 -14.94 5.04 8.28
N HIS A 33 -15.05 3.76 7.93
CA HIS A 33 -14.90 2.67 8.88
C HIS A 33 -13.45 2.57 9.36
N GLU A 34 -13.24 2.25 10.64
CA GLU A 34 -11.89 2.20 11.25
C GLU A 34 -10.94 1.27 10.47
N ARG A 35 -11.47 0.14 10.00
CA ARG A 35 -10.73 -0.87 9.25
C ARG A 35 -10.30 -0.36 7.89
N THR A 36 -11.15 0.41 7.22
CA THR A 36 -10.83 1.06 5.95
C THR A 36 -9.68 2.04 6.18
N ALA A 37 -9.76 2.87 7.22
CA ALA A 37 -8.71 3.82 7.58
C ALA A 37 -7.37 3.15 7.94
N GLU A 38 -7.39 2.00 8.63
CA GLU A 38 -6.18 1.23 8.91
C GLU A 38 -5.51 0.74 7.61
N ILE A 39 -6.30 0.18 6.68
CA ILE A 39 -5.80 -0.29 5.39
C ILE A 39 -5.28 0.91 4.58
N SER A 40 -5.95 2.07 4.60
CA SER A 40 -5.47 3.29 3.93
C SER A 40 -4.09 3.72 4.46
N LYS A 41 -3.90 3.74 5.79
CA LYS A 41 -2.61 4.10 6.40
C LYS A 41 -1.50 3.13 5.98
N ARG A 42 -1.78 1.82 6.01
CA ARG A 42 -0.81 0.79 5.57
C ARG A 42 -0.47 0.93 4.10
N LEU A 43 -1.47 1.16 3.25
CA LEU A 43 -1.27 1.38 1.81
C LEU A 43 -0.36 2.58 1.55
N GLN A 44 -0.57 3.70 2.26
CA GLN A 44 0.26 4.89 2.14
C GLN A 44 1.73 4.60 2.49
N VAL A 45 1.99 3.90 3.59
CA VAL A 45 3.37 3.51 3.99
C VAL A 45 4.07 2.71 2.90
N TYR A 46 3.38 1.77 2.25
CA TYR A 46 3.96 0.94 1.20
C TYR A 46 4.22 1.75 -0.08
N ILE A 47 3.31 2.67 -0.43
CA ILE A 47 3.48 3.58 -1.58
C ILE A 47 4.65 4.53 -1.35
N ASP A 48 4.74 5.14 -0.17
CA ASP A 48 5.82 6.06 0.18
C ASP A 48 7.18 5.34 0.17
N PHE A 49 7.24 4.12 0.74
CA PHE A 49 8.43 3.29 0.71
C PHE A 49 8.81 2.90 -0.73
N TYR A 50 7.85 2.52 -1.58
CA TYR A 50 8.11 2.24 -2.98
C TYR A 50 8.66 3.47 -3.72
N ASN A 51 8.07 4.64 -3.50
CA ASN A 51 8.51 5.88 -4.12
C ASN A 51 9.89 6.33 -3.63
N GLU A 52 10.20 6.12 -2.35
CA GLU A 52 11.51 6.44 -1.79
C GLU A 52 12.62 5.54 -2.37
N GLN A 53 12.36 4.23 -2.48
CA GLN A 53 13.36 3.26 -2.91
C GLN A 53 13.46 3.13 -4.44
N TYR A 54 12.36 3.29 -5.16
CA TYR A 54 12.26 3.00 -6.61
C TYR A 54 11.65 4.14 -7.43
N GLY A 55 11.01 5.13 -6.79
CA GLY A 55 10.41 6.28 -7.46
C GLY A 55 11.39 7.39 -7.82
N LYS A 56 12.63 7.35 -7.30
CA LYS A 56 13.71 8.25 -7.71
C LYS A 56 14.57 7.63 -8.81
N GLY A 57 14.15 7.88 -10.04
CA GLY A 57 14.93 7.62 -11.24
C GLY A 57 14.47 8.50 -12.40
N SER A 58 14.66 9.82 -12.28
CA SER A 58 14.86 10.73 -13.42
C SER A 58 15.31 12.11 -12.92
N GLN A 59 16.63 12.32 -13.01
CA GLN A 59 17.40 13.59 -13.08
C GLN A 59 17.35 14.57 -11.91
#